data_AF-L8LRG7-F1
#
_entry.id   AF-L8LRG7-F1
#
_cell.length_a   1.000
_cell.length_b   1.000
_cell.length_c   1.000
_cell.angle_alpha   90.00
_cell.angle_beta   90.00
_cell.angle_gamma   90.00
#
_symmetry.space_group_name_H-M   'P 1'
#
loop_
_entity.id
_entity.type
_entity.pdbx_description
1 polymer ?
#
loop_
_entity_poly.entity_id
_entity_poly.type
_entity_poly.pdbx_seq_one_letter_code
_entity_poly.pdbx_strand_id
1 'polypeptide(L)'
;MGVDGAIHNAAGKQLLEECATLGGCATGERKITKGYNLPATWVIHRVVLVWRGGYFQEEELVKNCYHNSLQLAQSKGIKSIAFPAISTGY
;
A
#
# COMPACT_ATOMS: atom_id res chain seq x y z
N MET A 1 -16.25 -3.11 4.61
CA MET A 1 -15.38 -2.29 3.75
C MET A 1 -13.97 -2.35 4.30
N GLY A 2 -12.99 -2.70 3.47
CA GLY A 2 -11.58 -2.71 3.87
C GLY A 2 -10.95 -1.31 3.80
N VAL A 3 -9.72 -1.20 4.31
CA VAL A 3 -8.92 0.05 4.28
C VAL A 3 -8.77 0.60 2.86
N ASP A 4 -8.61 -0.29 1.87
CA ASP A 4 -8.46 0.08 0.46
C ASP A 4 -9.66 0.90 -0.06
N GLY A 5 -10.88 0.42 0.18
CA GLY A 5 -12.10 1.13 -0.19
C GLY A 5 -12.26 2.47 0.53
N ALA A 6 -11.83 2.57 1.78
CA ALA A 6 -11.85 3.83 2.53
C ALA A 6 -10.86 4.86 1.96
N ILE A 7 -9.65 4.42 1.60
CA ILE A 7 -8.63 5.27 0.96
C ILE A 7 -9.12 5.75 -0.41
N HIS A 8 -9.67 4.86 -1.24
CA HIS A 8 -10.21 5.23 -2.54
C HIS A 8 -11.39 6.22 -2.46
N ASN A 9 -12.29 6.03 -1.49
CA ASN A 9 -13.40 6.94 -1.28
C ASN A 9 -12.93 8.34 -0.84
N ALA A 10 -11.93 8.40 0.05
CA ALA A 10 -11.40 9.67 0.56
C ALA A 10 -10.48 10.39 -0.43
N ALA A 11 -9.68 9.67 -1.22
CA ALA A 11 -8.78 10.24 -2.22
C ALA A 11 -9.50 10.77 -3.47
N GLY A 12 -10.69 10.23 -3.77
CA GLY A 12 -11.47 10.56 -4.95
C GLY A 12 -11.11 9.73 -6.18
N LYS A 13 -11.88 9.92 -7.27
CA LYS A 13 -11.79 9.12 -8.50
C LYS A 13 -10.41 9.16 -9.17
N GLN A 14 -9.67 10.25 -9.00
CA GLN A 14 -8.35 10.43 -9.59
C GLN A 14 -7.35 9.38 -9.12
N LEU A 15 -7.48 8.90 -7.87
CA LEU A 15 -6.63 7.80 -7.38
C LEU A 15 -6.84 6.52 -8.19
N LEU A 16 -8.11 6.20 -8.48
CA LEU A 16 -8.44 5.02 -9.29
C LEU A 16 -7.95 5.17 -10.73
N GLU A 17 -8.06 6.37 -11.31
CA GLU A 17 -7.56 6.68 -12.65
C GLU A 17 -6.03 6.50 -12.74
N GLU A 18 -5.27 7.01 -11.76
CA GLU A 18 -3.82 6.79 -11.71
C GLU A 18 -3.48 5.32 -11.49
N CYS A 19 -4.17 4.61 -10.59
CA CYS A 19 -3.99 3.17 -10.39
C CYS A 19 -4.21 2.37 -11.68
N ALA A 20 -5.19 2.74 -12.51
CA ALA A 20 -5.44 2.08 -13.79
C ALA A 20 -4.26 2.23 -14.76
N THR A 21 -3.48 3.32 -14.68
CA THR A 21 -2.27 3.50 -15.50
C THR A 21 -1.08 2.63 -15.05
N LEU A 22 -1.12 2.08 -13.83
CA LEU A 22 0.01 1.34 -13.25
C LEU A 22 0.08 -0.13 -13.72
N GLY A 23 -0.92 -0.61 -14.46
CA GLY A 23 -0.98 -1.97 -14.99
C GLY A 23 -1.15 -3.06 -13.92
N GLY A 24 -1.72 -2.70 -12.77
CA GLY A 24 -1.82 -3.56 -11.60
C GLY A 24 -0.55 -3.57 -10.74
N CYS A 25 -0.51 -4.47 -9.76
CA CYS A 25 0.63 -4.65 -8.86
C CYS A 25 0.78 -6.13 -8.56
N ALA A 26 1.88 -6.73 -8.99
CA ALA A 26 2.14 -8.14 -8.70
C ALA A 26 2.50 -8.34 -7.21
N THR A 27 2.34 -9.57 -6.72
CA THR A 27 2.74 -9.92 -5.35
C THR A 27 4.23 -9.60 -5.12
N GLY A 28 4.51 -8.78 -4.11
CA GLY A 28 5.88 -8.33 -3.80
C GLY A 28 6.30 -7.04 -4.52
N GLU A 29 5.57 -6.58 -5.53
CA GLU A 29 5.75 -5.26 -6.11
C GLU A 29 5.18 -4.16 -5.22
N ARG A 30 5.63 -2.93 -5.47
CA ARG A 30 5.10 -1.72 -4.86
C ARG A 30 4.87 -0.67 -5.93
N LYS A 31 3.74 0.03 -5.86
CA LYS A 31 3.45 1.19 -6.71
C LYS A 31 3.21 2.40 -5.81
N ILE A 32 3.39 3.59 -6.35
CA ILE A 32 3.15 4.84 -5.63
C ILE A 32 2.35 5.77 -6.51
N THR A 33 1.32 6.37 -5.93
CA THR A 33 0.46 7.36 -6.59
C THR A 33 0.40 8.62 -5.74
N LYS A 34 -0.13 9.69 -6.29
CA LYS A 34 -0.48 10.87 -5.50
C LYS A 34 -1.62 10.55 -4.52
N GLY A 35 -1.71 11.30 -3.44
CA GLY A 35 -2.80 11.17 -2.47
C GLY A 35 -4.08 11.93 -2.81
N TYR A 36 -4.05 12.82 -3.81
CA TYR A 36 -5.22 13.57 -4.29
C TYR A 36 -5.93 14.34 -3.18
N ASN A 37 -7.19 13.98 -2.87
CA ASN A 37 -7.98 14.63 -1.83
C ASN A 37 -7.55 14.22 -0.40
N LEU A 38 -6.62 13.28 -0.25
CA LEU A 38 -6.06 12.93 1.04
C LEU A 38 -5.11 14.03 1.54
N PRO A 39 -5.01 14.23 2.86
CA PRO A 39 -3.97 15.07 3.44
C PRO A 39 -2.55 14.51 3.19
N ALA A 40 -2.44 13.21 2.87
CA ALA A 40 -1.19 12.57 2.51
C ALA A 40 -0.78 12.95 1.08
N THR A 41 0.50 13.27 0.87
CA THR A 41 1.02 13.59 -0.47
C THR A 41 1.06 12.37 -1.39
N TRP A 42 1.32 11.19 -0.82
CA TRP A 42 1.55 9.94 -1.55
C TRP A 42 0.77 8.79 -0.93
N VAL A 43 0.34 7.86 -1.77
CA VAL A 43 -0.17 6.54 -1.36
C VAL A 43 0.75 5.48 -1.93
N ILE A 44 1.28 4.61 -1.06
CA ILE A 44 2.10 3.46 -1.46
C ILE A 44 1.17 2.24 -1.48
N HIS A 45 0.97 1.68 -2.68
CA HIS A 45 0.15 0.51 -2.92
C HIS A 45 1.02 -0.74 -2.87
N ARG A 46 0.58 -1.72 -2.09
CA ARG A 46 1.24 -3.03 -2.01
C ARG A 46 0.20 -4.12 -1.99
N VAL A 47 0.40 -5.14 -2.84
CA VAL A 47 -0.36 -6.38 -2.74
C VAL A 47 0.34 -7.28 -1.73
N VAL A 48 -0.40 -7.64 -0.68
CA VAL A 48 0.05 -8.57 0.34
C VAL A 48 -0.85 -9.79 0.28
N LEU A 49 -0.26 -10.97 0.43
CA LEU A 49 -1.02 -12.20 0.54
C LEU A 49 -1.88 -12.17 1.81
N VAL A 50 -3.01 -12.85 1.76
CA VAL A 50 -3.85 -13.13 2.93
C VAL A 50 -3.09 -14.10 3.83
N TRP A 51 -3.06 -13.83 5.14
CA TRP A 51 -2.47 -14.73 6.12
C TRP A 51 -3.19 -16.10 6.13
N ARG A 52 -2.46 -17.21 5.94
CA ARG A 52 -3.00 -18.57 5.86
C ARG A 52 -2.30 -19.52 6.81
N GLY A 53 -2.28 -19.14 8.09
CA GLY A 53 -1.77 -19.98 9.18
C GLY A 53 -0.26 -19.92 9.36
N GLY A 54 0.47 -19.08 8.62
CA GLY A 54 1.91 -18.86 8.82
C GLY A 54 2.81 -19.88 8.10
N TYR A 55 2.24 -20.70 7.21
CA TYR A 55 2.95 -21.77 6.50
C TYR A 55 3.51 -21.35 5.14
N PHE A 56 3.22 -20.12 4.69
CA PHE A 56 3.51 -19.59 3.35
C PHE A 56 4.40 -18.34 3.41
N GLN A 57 5.31 -18.27 4.38
CA GLN A 57 6.25 -17.16 4.57
C GLN A 57 5.57 -15.81 4.81
N GLU A 58 4.35 -15.80 5.33
CA GLU A 58 3.56 -14.59 5.49
C GLU A 58 4.23 -13.57 6.41
N GLU A 59 4.90 -14.04 7.47
CA GLU A 59 5.69 -13.18 8.36
C GLU A 59 6.76 -12.39 7.61
N GLU A 60 7.56 -13.07 6.77
CA GLU A 60 8.62 -12.45 6.00
C GLU A 60 8.05 -11.51 4.93
N LEU A 61 6.93 -11.87 4.29
CA LEU A 61 6.25 -11.00 3.33
C LEU A 61 5.73 -9.72 3.97
N VAL A 62 5.13 -9.81 5.16
CA VAL A 62 4.64 -8.67 5.93
C VAL A 62 5.80 -7.80 6.41
N LYS A 63 6.87 -8.40 6.94
CA LYS A 63 8.09 -7.67 7.33
C LYS A 63 8.67 -6.90 6.14
N ASN A 64 8.71 -7.52 4.97
CA ASN A 64 9.14 -6.87 3.73
C ASN A 64 8.18 -5.75 3.29
N CYS A 65 6.89 -5.78 3.66
CA CYS A 65 5.97 -4.64 3.43
C CYS A 65 6.51 -3.39 4.09
N TYR A 66 6.77 -3.49 5.39
CA TYR A 66 7.20 -2.37 6.19
C TYR A 66 8.58 -1.89 5.74
N HIS A 67 9.53 -2.82 5.58
CA HIS A 67 10.90 -2.46 5.20
C HIS A 67 10.97 -1.76 3.84
N ASN A 68 10.31 -2.30 2.81
CA ASN A 68 10.35 -1.74 1.46
C ASN A 68 9.62 -0.40 1.37
N SER A 69 8.53 -0.22 2.11
CA SER A 69 7.81 1.06 2.18
C SER A 69 8.65 2.13 2.86
N LEU A 70 9.38 1.79 3.93
CA LEU A 70 10.30 2.71 4.61
C LEU A 70 11.48 3.09 3.71
N GLN A 71 12.09 2.13 3.01
CA GLN A 71 13.15 2.42 2.04
C GLN A 71 12.67 3.33 0.91
N LEU A 72 11.45 3.11 0.39
CA LEU A 72 10.86 3.98 -0.63
C LEU A 72 10.58 5.38 -0.09
N ALA A 73 10.07 5.48 1.13
CA ALA A 73 9.87 6.76 1.80
C ALA A 73 11.20 7.52 1.92
N GLN A 74 12.25 6.84 2.36
CA GLN A 74 13.59 7.42 2.47
C GLN A 74 14.13 7.88 1.11
N SER A 75 14.04 7.07 0.06
CA SER A 75 14.57 7.42 -1.26
C SER A 75 13.83 8.58 -1.92
N LYS A 76 12.56 8.78 -1.57
CA LYS A 76 11.74 9.93 -2.02
C LYS A 76 11.77 11.13 -1.07
N GLY A 77 12.52 11.07 0.04
CA GLY A 77 12.59 12.14 1.03
C GLY A 77 11.29 12.35 1.82
N ILE A 78 10.43 11.33 1.91
CA ILE A 78 9.20 11.35 2.70
C ILE A 78 9.56 11.24 4.18
N LYS A 79 9.17 12.25 4.97
CA LYS A 79 9.53 12.37 6.40
C LYS A 79 8.50 11.75 7.36
N SER A 80 7.29 11.49 6.88
CA SER A 80 6.19 10.93 7.68
C SER A 80 5.44 9.89 6.88
N ILE A 81 5.19 8.74 7.49
CA ILE A 81 4.45 7.63 6.89
C ILE A 81 3.51 7.02 7.94
N ALA A 82 2.30 6.68 7.53
CA ALA A 82 1.33 5.97 8.36
C ALA A 82 1.08 4.60 7.73
N PHE A 83 1.03 3.57 8.58
CA PHE A 83 0.73 2.20 8.15
C PHE A 83 -0.60 1.76 8.77
N PRO A 84 -1.51 1.15 7.98
CA PRO A 84 -2.60 0.40 8.56
C PRO A 84 -2.09 -0.92 9.17
N ALA A 85 -2.96 -1.65 9.85
CA ALA A 85 -2.69 -3.05 10.20
C ALA A 85 -2.71 -3.90 8.92
N ILE A 86 -1.51 -4.19 8.38
CA ILE A 86 -1.35 -4.89 7.10
C ILE A 86 -1.59 -6.39 7.30
N SER A 87 -2.33 -7.03 6.39
CA SER A 87 -2.64 -8.48 6.39
C SER A 87 -3.45 -8.98 7.61
N THR A 88 -4.07 -8.07 8.38
CA THR A 88 -4.99 -8.42 9.49
C THR A 88 -6.47 -8.36 9.09
N GLY A 89 -6.75 -8.15 7.80
CA GLY A 89 -8.09 -8.13 7.23
C GLY A 89 -8.52 -9.49 6.69
N TYR A 90 -9.77 -9.56 6.24
CA TYR A 90 -10.38 -10.74 5.61
C TYR A 90 -10.18 -10.75 4.09
#